data_AF-A0AAX4KN19-F1
#
_entry.id   AF-A0AAX4KN19-F1
#
_cell.length_a   1.000
_cell.length_b   1.000
_cell.length_c   1.000
_cell.angle_alpha   90.00
_cell.angle_beta   90.00
_cell.angle_gamma   90.00
#
_symmetry.space_group_name_H-M   'P 1'
#
loop_
_entity.id
_entity.type
_entity.pdbx_description
1 polymer ?
#
loop_
_entity_poly.entity_id
_entity_poly.type
_entity_poly.pdbx_seq_one_letter_code
_entity_poly.pdbx_strand_id
1 'polypeptide(L)'
;MTQYIASPLPSPLYIGTSAAARVWSIKHIRVSILGNLPISDLASNLKLSRDIFHDVARVLYRSMEYVNYEKVQKACTNVTRLRYYTNLVRHINLENNRQVYLNQNLFNAFPLLRSADRDDEHLILQDQSAGSSSDDPLSFTPTKVILWERYDDSMDIACGYYFRDLEEHKIPMEEWEVDRRIRYTHIYGEGNSYPFANEDPTSITDRFYKCWNEGTGLFDSIVDELDLSCVLPSRRLLREMTDISQRHKDGKDISMPRKLRLGISEEDHNSISLIEVFSGLLEELEMHHLTEPYGGQRSLTTTTIHSFFSRSLNWSIGNGNKLKSLNVLLKVEESFANTKGSLDGLNLDHNDKRHLLNLEKFTITLDFHQLPTSQKSLEGVLDRIPDMSQIAKGMIAIGGTGCVYTLDATGTDNDKEVGKVLTETLKVEMMRLWVDSPAEIGWERAKRKEN
;
A
#
# COMPACT_ATOMS: atom_id res chain seq x y z
N MET A 1 28.85 -11.64 46.93
CA MET A 1 29.76 -10.62 46.37
C MET A 1 29.16 -10.14 45.06
N THR A 2 28.39 -9.05 45.13
CA THR A 2 27.68 -8.48 43.99
C THR A 2 28.45 -7.23 43.56
N GLN A 3 29.13 -7.32 42.42
CA GLN A 3 29.81 -6.19 41.82
C GLN A 3 28.76 -5.22 41.26
N TYR A 4 28.66 -4.04 41.88
CA TYR A 4 27.94 -2.91 41.31
C TYR A 4 28.72 -2.43 40.09
N ILE A 5 28.17 -2.68 38.90
CA ILE A 5 28.59 -2.01 37.67
C ILE A 5 28.16 -0.55 37.83
N ALA A 6 29.13 0.32 38.10
CA ALA A 6 28.93 1.75 38.09
C ALA A 6 28.49 2.16 36.67
N SER A 7 27.22 2.55 36.53
CA SER A 7 26.75 3.26 35.34
C SER A 7 27.59 4.53 35.17
N PRO A 8 28.01 4.89 33.94
CA PRO A 8 28.66 6.16 33.71
C PRO A 8 27.66 7.26 34.04
N LEU A 9 27.99 8.06 35.05
CA LEU A 9 27.27 9.28 35.42
C LEU A 9 27.00 10.11 34.15
N PRO A 10 25.78 10.65 33.97
CA PRO A 10 25.52 11.59 32.90
C PRO A 10 26.41 12.82 33.10
N SER A 11 27.11 13.20 32.02
CA SER A 11 27.93 14.40 31.93
C SER A 11 27.21 15.63 32.53
N PRO A 12 27.95 16.58 33.15
CA PRO A 12 27.36 17.72 33.82
C PRO A 12 26.43 18.49 32.87
N LEU A 13 25.19 18.69 33.32
CA LEU A 13 24.18 19.50 32.64
C LEU A 13 24.74 20.91 32.43
N TYR A 14 25.16 21.22 31.21
CA TYR A 14 25.49 22.57 30.78
C TYR A 14 24.22 23.44 30.84
N ILE A 15 24.09 24.21 31.93
CA ILE A 15 23.11 25.27 32.11
C ILE A 15 23.46 26.37 31.08
N GLY A 16 22.69 26.45 29.99
CA GLY A 16 22.88 27.45 28.94
C GLY A 16 22.66 26.97 27.49
N THR A 17 22.44 25.68 27.24
CA THR A 17 22.18 25.16 25.89
C THR A 17 20.69 25.27 25.53
N SER A 18 20.39 25.83 24.35
CA SER A 18 19.03 25.92 23.81
C SER A 18 18.40 24.52 23.65
N ALA A 19 17.07 24.44 23.66
CA ALA A 19 16.37 23.17 23.41
C ALA A 19 16.80 22.49 22.10
N ALA A 20 17.03 23.29 21.06
CA ALA A 20 17.57 22.83 19.77
C ALA A 20 18.95 22.20 19.91
N ALA A 21 19.86 22.79 20.69
CA ALA A 21 21.19 22.22 20.92
C ALA A 21 21.11 20.87 21.66
N ARG A 22 20.17 20.72 22.60
CA ARG A 22 19.95 19.45 23.30
C ARG A 22 19.41 18.38 22.35
N VAL A 23 18.39 18.71 21.56
CA VAL A 23 17.85 17.80 20.52
C VAL A 23 18.94 17.38 19.54
N TRP A 24 19.77 18.32 19.08
CA TRP A 24 20.88 18.06 18.17
C TRP A 24 21.98 17.18 18.79
N SER A 25 22.19 17.25 20.10
CA SER A 25 23.18 16.41 20.79
C SER A 25 22.80 14.92 20.80
N ILE A 26 21.50 14.62 20.69
CA ILE A 26 20.99 13.25 20.70
C ILE A 26 21.15 12.63 19.31
N LYS A 27 22.08 11.66 19.18
CA LYS A 27 22.48 11.08 17.89
C LYS A 27 21.31 10.52 17.07
N HIS A 28 20.38 9.78 17.68
CA HIS A 28 19.26 9.19 16.93
C HIS A 28 18.32 10.27 16.37
N ILE A 29 17.99 11.30 17.16
CA ILE A 29 17.16 12.42 16.71
C ILE A 29 17.89 13.22 15.63
N ARG A 30 19.18 13.51 15.81
CA ARG A 30 20.00 14.19 14.82
C ARG A 30 20.01 13.44 13.48
N VAL A 31 20.23 12.13 13.48
CA VAL A 31 20.20 11.31 12.26
C VAL A 31 18.82 11.33 11.62
N SER A 32 17.73 11.29 12.40
CA SER A 32 16.36 11.43 11.88
C SER A 32 16.12 12.80 11.25
N ILE A 33 16.60 13.89 11.86
CA ILE A 33 16.50 15.25 11.29
C ILE A 33 17.26 15.32 9.97
N LEU A 34 18.52 14.86 9.96
CA LEU A 34 19.35 14.81 8.76
C LEU A 34 18.69 13.99 7.64
N GLY A 35 18.03 12.88 7.98
CA GLY A 35 17.32 12.03 7.03
C GLY A 35 16.17 12.71 6.28
N ASN A 36 15.68 13.86 6.77
CA ASN A 36 14.62 14.64 6.14
C ASN A 36 15.15 15.87 5.38
N LEU A 37 16.46 16.09 5.37
CA LEU A 37 17.05 17.23 4.65
C LEU A 37 17.25 16.92 3.15
N PRO A 38 17.11 17.93 2.28
CA PRO A 38 17.54 17.81 0.89
C PRO A 38 19.01 17.42 0.75
N ILE A 39 19.34 16.72 -0.35
CA ILE A 39 20.71 16.27 -0.66
C ILE A 39 21.70 17.45 -0.69
N SER A 40 21.29 18.61 -1.21
CA SER A 40 22.10 19.85 -1.22
C SER A 40 22.53 20.29 0.17
N ASP A 41 21.62 20.17 1.13
CA ASP A 41 21.82 20.61 2.50
C ASP A 41 22.69 19.61 3.24
N LEU A 42 22.45 18.30 3.03
CA LEU A 42 23.32 17.24 3.53
C LEU A 42 24.76 17.42 3.03
N ALA A 43 24.97 17.67 1.74
CA ALA A 43 26.30 17.90 1.18
C ALA A 43 27.02 19.10 1.83
N SER A 44 26.27 20.16 2.15
CA SER A 44 26.81 21.33 2.85
C SER A 44 27.17 21.01 4.30
N ASN A 45 26.37 20.19 4.98
CA ASN A 45 26.58 19.78 6.38
C ASN A 45 27.81 18.87 6.57
N LEU A 46 28.31 18.19 5.52
CA LEU A 46 29.54 17.39 5.60
C LEU A 46 30.77 18.21 6.04
N LYS A 47 30.76 19.54 5.84
CA LYS A 47 31.91 20.42 6.11
C LYS A 47 31.89 21.03 7.52
N LEU A 48 30.83 20.85 8.30
CA LEU A 48 30.64 21.57 9.56
C LEU A 48 31.53 21.06 10.70
N SER A 49 31.61 19.73 10.88
CA SER A 49 32.48 19.13 11.89
C SER A 49 32.74 17.65 11.59
N ARG A 50 33.77 17.09 12.23
CA ARG A 50 34.13 15.66 12.10
C ARG A 50 33.05 14.73 12.65
N ASP A 51 32.40 15.09 13.75
CA ASP A 51 31.37 14.26 14.37
C ASP A 51 30.09 14.25 13.52
N ILE A 52 29.74 15.41 12.94
CA ILE A 52 28.59 15.55 12.04
C ILE A 52 28.88 14.86 10.69
N PHE A 53 30.13 14.90 10.20
CA PHE A 53 30.53 14.27 8.94
C PHE A 53 30.11 12.79 8.88
N HIS A 54 30.33 12.03 9.95
CA HIS A 54 29.99 10.60 9.96
C HIS A 54 28.48 10.34 9.92
N ASP A 55 27.69 11.13 10.63
CA ASP A 55 26.23 10.99 10.63
C ASP A 55 25.63 11.43 9.31
N VAL A 56 26.10 12.55 8.75
CA VAL A 56 25.66 13.06 7.44
C VAL A 56 26.05 12.10 6.33
N ALA A 57 27.29 11.60 6.32
CA ALA A 57 27.73 10.62 5.33
C ALA A 57 26.89 9.33 5.42
N ARG A 58 26.57 8.86 6.64
CA ARG A 58 25.72 7.68 6.82
C ARG A 58 24.32 7.89 6.24
N VAL A 59 23.73 9.07 6.39
CA VAL A 59 22.42 9.40 5.80
C VAL A 59 22.53 9.50 4.29
N LEU A 60 23.50 10.27 3.79
CA LEU A 60 23.68 10.59 2.38
C LEU A 60 23.97 9.34 1.52
N TYR A 61 24.82 8.44 2.02
CA TYR A 61 25.22 7.23 1.29
C TYR A 61 24.40 6.00 1.67
N ARG A 62 23.33 6.14 2.47
CA ARG A 62 22.49 5.00 2.88
C ARG A 62 21.87 4.28 1.67
N SER A 63 21.41 5.07 0.69
CA SER A 63 20.90 4.61 -0.60
C SER A 63 21.75 5.22 -1.70
N MET A 64 22.11 4.45 -2.73
CA MET A 64 22.99 4.89 -3.80
C MET A 64 22.53 4.32 -5.14
N GLU A 65 22.53 5.13 -6.20
CA GLU A 65 22.44 4.63 -7.58
C GLU A 65 23.79 4.02 -7.98
N TYR A 66 23.76 2.90 -8.69
CA TYR A 66 24.98 2.21 -9.13
C TYR A 66 25.86 3.09 -10.02
N VAL A 67 25.24 3.91 -10.89
CA VAL A 67 25.95 4.90 -11.73
C VAL A 67 26.74 5.90 -10.87
N ASN A 68 26.20 6.29 -9.71
CA ASN A 68 26.91 7.18 -8.79
C ASN A 68 28.03 6.47 -8.06
N TYR A 69 27.87 5.18 -7.73
CA TYR A 69 28.98 4.36 -7.25
C TYR A 69 30.12 4.29 -8.27
N GLU A 70 29.84 4.05 -9.55
CA GLU A 70 30.88 4.02 -10.60
C GLU A 70 31.63 5.36 -10.70
N LYS A 71 30.91 6.48 -10.62
CA LYS A 71 31.51 7.82 -10.59
C LYS A 71 32.42 7.98 -9.37
N VAL A 72 31.96 7.56 -8.19
CA VAL A 72 32.76 7.61 -6.95
C VAL A 72 33.98 6.71 -7.04
N GLN A 73 33.85 5.50 -7.58
CA GLN A 73 34.95 4.56 -7.78
C GLN A 73 36.01 5.14 -8.74
N LYS A 74 35.59 5.77 -9.84
CA LYS A 74 36.49 6.43 -10.80
C LYS A 74 37.17 7.67 -10.21
N ALA A 75 36.46 8.45 -9.39
CA ALA A 75 36.98 9.69 -8.82
C ALA A 75 37.81 9.49 -7.53
N CYS A 76 37.56 8.42 -6.76
CA CYS A 76 38.19 8.18 -5.47
C CYS A 76 39.43 7.29 -5.62
N THR A 77 40.61 7.92 -5.73
CA THR A 77 41.89 7.21 -5.80
C THR A 77 42.31 6.55 -4.46
N ASN A 78 41.67 6.91 -3.35
CA ASN A 78 41.98 6.37 -2.03
C ASN A 78 41.05 5.20 -1.68
N VAL A 79 41.63 3.99 -1.61
CA VAL A 79 40.91 2.74 -1.31
C VAL A 79 40.22 2.78 0.06
N THR A 80 40.87 3.29 1.10
CA THR A 80 40.30 3.38 2.45
C THR A 80 39.06 4.28 2.47
N ARG A 81 39.11 5.39 1.72
CA ARG A 81 37.99 6.32 1.59
C ARG A 81 36.85 5.72 0.78
N LEU A 82 37.15 5.01 -0.30
CA LEU A 82 36.14 4.29 -1.08
C LEU A 82 35.43 3.25 -0.20
N ARG A 83 36.19 2.41 0.52
CA ARG A 83 35.65 1.41 1.46
C ARG A 83 34.77 2.04 2.55
N TYR A 84 35.17 3.20 3.06
CA TYR A 84 34.35 3.92 4.03
C TYR A 84 32.97 4.25 3.46
N TYR A 85 32.89 4.77 2.24
CA TYR A 85 31.60 5.12 1.62
C TYR A 85 30.79 3.89 1.22
N THR A 86 31.40 2.86 0.64
CA THR A 86 30.67 1.65 0.25
C THR A 86 30.11 0.88 1.45
N ASN A 87 30.79 0.92 2.60
CA ASN A 87 30.28 0.37 3.85
C ASN A 87 29.07 1.13 4.43
N LEU A 88 28.79 2.35 3.98
CA LEU A 88 27.60 3.08 4.41
C LEU A 88 26.35 2.71 3.60
N VAL A 89 26.54 2.12 2.42
CA VAL A 89 25.47 1.73 1.52
C VAL A 89 24.70 0.55 2.10
N ARG A 90 23.40 0.76 2.28
CA ARG A 90 22.44 -0.26 2.72
C ARG A 90 21.49 -0.65 1.60
N HIS A 91 21.27 0.24 0.64
CA HIS A 91 20.38 0.02 -0.49
C HIS A 91 21.09 0.49 -1.75
N ILE A 92 21.04 -0.31 -2.82
CA ILE A 92 21.57 0.09 -4.12
C ILE A 92 20.51 -0.02 -5.20
N ASN A 93 20.35 1.03 -5.99
CA ASN A 93 19.51 1.02 -7.17
C ASN A 93 20.40 0.80 -8.40
N LEU A 94 20.21 -0.33 -9.08
CA LEU A 94 20.96 -0.71 -10.27
C LEU A 94 20.43 -0.03 -11.54
N GLU A 95 19.20 0.53 -11.48
CA GLU A 95 18.46 1.05 -12.65
C GLU A 95 18.46 0.04 -13.82
N ASN A 96 18.22 0.52 -15.05
CA ASN A 96 18.27 -0.25 -16.30
C ASN A 96 19.68 -0.79 -16.66
N ASN A 97 20.63 -0.85 -15.72
CA ASN A 97 21.98 -1.31 -16.02
C ASN A 97 22.03 -2.85 -16.10
N ARG A 98 21.65 -3.36 -17.27
CA ARG A 98 21.57 -4.81 -17.55
C ARG A 98 22.90 -5.56 -17.42
N GLN A 99 24.02 -4.84 -17.32
CA GLN A 99 25.36 -5.42 -17.18
C GLN A 99 25.71 -5.78 -15.74
N VAL A 100 24.98 -5.25 -14.75
CA VAL A 100 25.22 -5.50 -13.33
C VAL A 100 24.28 -6.60 -12.85
N TYR A 101 24.86 -7.73 -12.49
CA TYR A 101 24.13 -8.87 -11.97
C TYR A 101 23.97 -8.77 -10.45
N LEU A 102 22.83 -9.24 -9.94
CA LEU A 102 22.56 -9.41 -8.51
C LEU A 102 23.31 -10.66 -8.00
N ASN A 103 24.63 -10.55 -7.91
CA ASN A 103 25.51 -11.67 -7.54
C ASN A 103 26.46 -11.29 -6.40
N GLN A 104 27.26 -12.27 -5.96
CA GLN A 104 28.21 -12.11 -4.86
C GLN A 104 29.18 -10.93 -5.05
N ASN A 105 29.53 -10.53 -6.28
CA ASN A 105 30.44 -9.40 -6.50
C ASN A 105 29.81 -8.07 -6.08
N LEU A 106 28.50 -7.90 -6.27
CA LEU A 106 27.79 -6.72 -5.80
C LEU A 106 27.84 -6.63 -4.27
N PHE A 107 27.61 -7.75 -3.58
CA PHE A 107 27.68 -7.82 -2.11
C PHE A 107 29.11 -7.67 -1.57
N ASN A 108 30.11 -8.12 -2.34
CA ASN A 108 31.52 -7.86 -2.01
C ASN A 108 31.88 -6.37 -2.15
N ALA A 109 31.29 -5.66 -3.12
CA ALA A 109 31.47 -4.21 -3.27
C ALA A 109 30.78 -3.42 -2.14
N PHE A 110 29.66 -3.93 -1.63
CA PHE A 110 28.86 -3.33 -0.56
C PHE A 110 28.65 -4.32 0.60
N PRO A 111 29.62 -4.49 1.51
CA PRO A 111 29.57 -5.52 2.57
C PRO A 111 28.41 -5.38 3.55
N LEU A 112 27.80 -4.19 3.57
CA LEU A 112 26.75 -3.78 4.49
C LEU A 112 25.40 -3.58 3.78
N LEU A 113 25.31 -3.99 2.51
CA LEU A 113 24.10 -3.96 1.70
C LEU A 113 23.00 -4.78 2.37
N ARG A 114 21.76 -4.30 2.24
CA ARG A 114 20.54 -4.93 2.77
C ARG A 114 19.51 -5.16 1.69
N SER A 115 19.46 -4.29 0.68
CA SER A 115 18.66 -4.53 -0.51
C SER A 115 19.31 -4.02 -1.78
N ALA A 116 18.88 -4.57 -2.90
CA ALA A 116 19.24 -4.11 -4.23
C ALA A 116 17.97 -4.09 -5.11
N ASP A 117 17.83 -3.01 -5.88
CA ASP A 117 16.67 -2.75 -6.72
C ASP A 117 17.12 -2.75 -8.18
N ARG A 118 16.37 -3.42 -9.06
CA ARG A 118 16.61 -3.44 -10.50
C ARG A 118 15.28 -3.56 -11.23
N ASP A 119 14.84 -2.50 -11.89
CA ASP A 119 13.61 -2.46 -12.70
C ASP A 119 12.40 -3.11 -12.00
N ASP A 120 12.12 -4.36 -12.35
CA ASP A 120 11.01 -5.19 -11.88
C ASP A 120 11.35 -6.08 -10.66
N GLU A 121 12.60 -6.05 -10.19
CA GLU A 121 13.13 -6.88 -9.13
C GLU A 121 13.57 -6.05 -7.93
N HIS A 122 13.29 -6.58 -6.74
CA HIS A 122 13.71 -6.03 -5.47
C HIS A 122 14.23 -7.14 -4.56
N LEU A 123 15.54 -7.22 -4.42
CA LEU A 123 16.19 -8.24 -3.63
C LEU A 123 16.47 -7.70 -2.23
N ILE A 124 15.97 -8.39 -1.20
CA ILE A 124 16.18 -8.04 0.21
C ILE A 124 16.95 -9.17 0.88
N LEU A 125 18.11 -8.86 1.45
CA LEU A 125 18.78 -9.79 2.35
C LEU A 125 17.99 -9.89 3.65
N GLN A 126 17.59 -11.10 4.03
CA GLN A 126 17.11 -11.31 5.39
C GLN A 126 18.31 -11.17 6.33
N ASP A 127 18.16 -10.39 7.40
CA ASP A 127 19.23 -10.12 8.37
C ASP A 127 19.94 -11.45 8.68
N GLN A 128 21.24 -11.50 8.37
CA GLN A 128 22.15 -12.49 8.96
C GLN A 128 22.16 -12.18 10.45
N SER A 129 21.17 -12.69 11.17
CA SER A 129 21.15 -12.57 12.61
C SER A 129 22.49 -13.10 13.10
N ALA A 130 23.18 -12.31 13.93
CA ALA A 130 24.41 -12.69 14.62
C ALA A 130 24.15 -13.80 15.68
N GLY A 131 23.24 -14.72 15.36
CA GLY A 131 22.77 -15.83 16.16
C GLY A 131 23.29 -17.18 15.66
N SER A 132 24.10 -17.23 14.60
CA SER A 132 25.00 -18.37 14.42
C SER A 132 26.16 -18.22 15.40
N SER A 133 25.90 -18.56 16.66
CA SER A 133 26.94 -19.15 17.50
C SER A 133 27.30 -20.50 16.88
N SER A 134 28.08 -20.50 15.80
CA SER A 134 28.76 -21.72 15.40
C SER A 134 30.19 -21.63 15.94
N ASP A 135 30.44 -22.42 16.98
CA ASP A 135 31.79 -22.90 17.32
C ASP A 135 32.38 -23.79 16.21
N ASP A 136 31.72 -23.87 15.04
CA ASP A 136 32.15 -24.63 13.88
C ASP A 136 32.49 -23.69 12.70
N PRO A 137 33.79 -23.45 12.44
CA PRO A 137 34.25 -22.64 11.32
C PRO A 137 33.98 -23.27 9.93
N LEU A 138 33.37 -24.46 9.88
CA LEU A 138 33.00 -25.17 8.65
C LEU A 138 31.48 -25.20 8.39
N SER A 139 30.64 -24.65 9.27
CA SER A 139 29.19 -24.60 9.02
C SER A 139 28.88 -23.50 8.00
N PHE A 140 28.76 -23.87 6.73
CA PHE A 140 28.27 -22.97 5.69
C PHE A 140 26.75 -22.79 5.88
N THR A 141 26.35 -21.72 6.56
CA THR A 141 24.94 -21.30 6.56
C THR A 141 24.69 -20.53 5.27
N PRO A 142 23.83 -21.03 4.34
CA PRO A 142 23.52 -20.30 3.12
C PRO A 142 22.91 -18.94 3.43
N THR A 143 23.18 -17.96 2.56
CA THR A 143 22.61 -16.62 2.74
C THR A 143 21.12 -16.67 2.43
N LYS A 144 20.28 -16.22 3.36
CA LYS A 144 18.82 -16.16 3.18
C LYS A 144 18.42 -14.83 2.54
N VAL A 145 17.61 -14.90 1.49
CA VAL A 145 17.24 -13.74 0.68
C VAL A 145 15.76 -13.80 0.33
N ILE A 146 15.08 -12.66 0.35
CA ILE A 146 13.76 -12.52 -0.27
C ILE A 146 13.94 -11.81 -1.61
N LEU A 147 13.46 -12.43 -2.68
CA LEU A 147 13.38 -11.81 -4.00
C LEU A 147 11.94 -11.40 -4.27
N TRP A 148 11.70 -10.09 -4.31
CA TRP A 148 10.42 -9.52 -4.68
C TRP A 148 10.40 -9.17 -6.16
N GLU A 149 9.47 -9.75 -6.90
CA GLU A 149 9.37 -9.60 -8.35
C GLU A 149 8.13 -8.81 -8.75
N ARG A 150 8.17 -8.21 -9.94
CA ARG A 150 7.04 -7.53 -10.55
C ARG A 150 6.74 -8.13 -11.91
N TYR A 151 5.45 -8.20 -12.23
CA TYR A 151 4.99 -8.79 -13.47
C TYR A 151 3.89 -7.97 -14.13
N ASP A 152 3.82 -8.06 -15.44
CA ASP A 152 2.77 -7.53 -16.30
C ASP A 152 2.38 -8.65 -17.27
N ASP A 153 1.25 -9.30 -17.00
CA ASP A 153 0.87 -10.59 -17.57
C ASP A 153 -0.59 -10.62 -18.02
N SER A 154 -0.91 -11.58 -18.88
CA SER A 154 -2.28 -11.96 -19.19
C SER A 154 -2.80 -13.03 -18.21
N MET A 155 -4.13 -13.15 -18.09
CA MET A 155 -4.79 -14.08 -17.17
C MET A 155 -4.40 -15.55 -17.37
N ASP A 156 -4.05 -15.95 -18.58
CA ASP A 156 -3.59 -17.30 -18.92
C ASP A 156 -2.24 -17.64 -18.28
N ILE A 157 -1.29 -16.70 -18.31
CA ILE A 157 0.04 -16.83 -17.71
C ILE A 157 -0.07 -16.98 -16.19
N ALA A 158 -1.01 -16.26 -15.57
CA ALA A 158 -1.26 -16.34 -14.13
C ALA A 158 -1.68 -17.73 -13.63
N CYS A 159 -2.11 -18.63 -14.53
CA CYS A 159 -2.54 -19.99 -14.22
C CYS A 159 -1.42 -21.04 -14.31
N GLY A 160 -0.25 -20.68 -14.84
CA GLY A 160 0.89 -21.58 -15.03
C GLY A 160 1.92 -21.51 -13.90
N TYR A 161 3.09 -22.13 -14.08
CA TYR A 161 4.23 -21.89 -13.19
C TYR A 161 4.65 -20.42 -13.33
N TYR A 162 4.39 -19.64 -12.29
CA TYR A 162 4.34 -18.18 -12.43
C TYR A 162 5.73 -17.53 -12.41
N PHE A 163 6.64 -18.13 -11.66
CA PHE A 163 8.01 -17.68 -11.55
C PHE A 163 8.80 -18.00 -12.82
N ARG A 164 9.23 -16.97 -13.56
CA ARG A 164 10.09 -17.17 -14.74
C ARG A 164 11.51 -17.53 -14.31
N ASP A 165 12.16 -18.39 -15.09
CA ASP A 165 13.54 -18.80 -14.82
C ASP A 165 14.48 -17.60 -14.86
N LEU A 166 15.25 -17.44 -13.78
CA LEU A 166 16.14 -16.30 -13.54
C LEU A 166 17.51 -16.48 -14.23
N GLU A 167 17.59 -17.31 -15.27
CA GLU A 167 18.86 -17.59 -15.98
C GLU A 167 19.54 -16.29 -16.47
N GLU A 168 18.76 -15.29 -16.85
CA GLU A 168 19.29 -13.98 -17.26
C GLU A 168 19.83 -13.12 -16.10
N HIS A 169 19.39 -13.39 -14.86
CA HIS A 169 19.65 -12.54 -13.70
C HIS A 169 20.85 -13.02 -12.86
N LYS A 170 21.33 -14.24 -13.09
CA LYS A 170 22.51 -14.85 -12.43
C LYS A 170 22.49 -14.73 -10.91
N ILE A 171 21.29 -14.84 -10.31
CA ILE A 171 21.17 -14.95 -8.86
C ILE A 171 21.75 -16.31 -8.47
N PRO A 172 22.68 -16.38 -7.50
CA PRO A 172 23.36 -17.63 -7.15
C PRO A 172 22.44 -18.53 -6.30
N MET A 173 21.42 -19.10 -6.94
CA MET A 173 20.39 -19.95 -6.32
C MET A 173 20.98 -21.21 -5.66
N GLU A 174 22.18 -21.64 -6.07
CA GLU A 174 22.89 -22.77 -5.47
C GLU A 174 23.58 -22.40 -4.15
N GLU A 175 23.92 -21.12 -3.96
CA GLU A 175 24.63 -20.63 -2.76
C GLU A 175 23.67 -19.97 -1.76
N TRP A 176 22.53 -19.48 -2.23
CA TRP A 176 21.55 -18.73 -1.45
C TRP A 176 20.24 -19.50 -1.28
N GLU A 177 19.64 -19.36 -0.12
CA GLU A 177 18.26 -19.77 0.13
C GLU A 177 17.36 -18.59 -0.25
N VAL A 178 16.75 -18.65 -1.44
CA VAL A 178 15.94 -17.56 -2.00
C VAL A 178 14.45 -17.86 -1.82
N ASP A 179 13.78 -17.00 -1.07
CA ASP A 179 12.32 -16.95 -0.92
C ASP A 179 11.75 -15.97 -1.95
N ARG A 180 11.10 -16.49 -3.00
CA ARG A 180 10.54 -15.67 -4.08
C ARG A 180 9.14 -15.21 -3.73
N ARG A 181 8.87 -13.93 -3.97
CA ARG A 181 7.59 -13.27 -3.65
C ARG A 181 7.24 -12.27 -4.73
N ILE A 182 5.97 -11.91 -4.79
CA ILE A 182 5.42 -11.07 -5.84
C ILE A 182 5.07 -9.73 -5.23
N ARG A 183 5.80 -8.69 -5.59
CA ARG A 183 5.57 -7.33 -5.08
C ARG A 183 4.37 -6.69 -5.77
N TYR A 184 4.29 -6.84 -7.08
CA TYR A 184 3.24 -6.24 -7.87
C TYR A 184 3.03 -7.06 -9.13
N THR A 185 1.80 -7.50 -9.37
CA THR A 185 1.40 -8.14 -10.62
C THR A 185 0.24 -7.36 -11.21
N HIS A 186 0.37 -6.97 -12.47
CA HIS A 186 -0.71 -6.45 -13.29
C HIS A 186 -1.22 -7.55 -14.22
N ILE A 187 -2.52 -7.86 -14.16
CA ILE A 187 -3.17 -8.85 -15.00
C ILE A 187 -4.19 -8.17 -15.90
N TYR A 188 -3.97 -8.26 -17.21
CA TYR A 188 -4.92 -7.76 -18.20
C TYR A 188 -5.69 -8.90 -18.88
N GLY A 189 -6.91 -8.61 -19.30
CA GLY A 189 -7.67 -9.51 -20.18
C GLY A 189 -7.04 -9.56 -21.57
N GLU A 190 -7.06 -10.70 -22.25
CA GLU A 190 -6.45 -10.84 -23.58
C GLU A 190 -7.04 -9.81 -24.57
N GLY A 191 -6.23 -8.81 -24.93
CA GLY A 191 -6.50 -7.94 -26.07
C GLY A 191 -5.83 -8.48 -27.33
N ASN A 192 -6.46 -9.40 -28.06
CA ASN A 192 -6.17 -9.80 -29.46
C ASN A 192 -4.69 -10.04 -29.90
N SER A 193 -3.71 -10.15 -29.00
CA SER A 193 -2.29 -9.99 -29.35
C SER A 193 -1.38 -11.20 -29.10
N TYR A 194 -1.92 -12.38 -28.75
CA TYR A 194 -1.14 -13.62 -28.69
C TYR A 194 -1.84 -14.80 -29.40
N PRO A 195 -1.09 -15.82 -29.87
CA PRO A 195 -1.50 -16.74 -30.94
C PRO A 195 -2.40 -17.90 -30.49
N PHE A 196 -2.89 -17.91 -29.25
CA PHE A 196 -3.90 -18.88 -28.77
C PHE A 196 -5.32 -18.46 -29.14
N ALA A 197 -5.50 -17.89 -30.34
CA ALA A 197 -6.73 -17.30 -30.89
C ALA A 197 -7.93 -18.26 -31.06
N ASN A 198 -7.89 -19.45 -30.43
CA ASN A 198 -8.91 -20.49 -30.51
C ASN A 198 -9.52 -20.85 -29.14
N GLU A 199 -9.02 -20.34 -28.00
CA GLU A 199 -9.67 -20.55 -26.70
C GLU A 199 -10.71 -19.46 -26.43
N ASP A 200 -11.91 -19.87 -25.99
CA ASP A 200 -12.98 -18.97 -25.58
C ASP A 200 -12.52 -18.14 -24.36
N PRO A 201 -12.64 -16.80 -24.35
CA PRO A 201 -12.32 -15.93 -23.21
C PRO A 201 -12.96 -16.38 -21.89
N THR A 202 -14.11 -17.06 -21.97
CA THR A 202 -14.80 -17.66 -20.84
C THR A 202 -13.96 -18.77 -20.19
N SER A 203 -13.30 -19.61 -21.00
CA SER A 203 -12.42 -20.70 -20.55
C SER A 203 -11.20 -20.18 -19.77
N ILE A 204 -10.62 -19.06 -20.20
CA ILE A 204 -9.46 -18.43 -19.52
C ILE A 204 -9.89 -17.89 -18.15
N THR A 205 -11.03 -17.20 -18.10
CA THR A 205 -11.60 -16.69 -16.85
C THR A 205 -11.93 -17.84 -15.88
N ASP A 206 -12.48 -18.95 -16.39
CA ASP A 206 -12.74 -20.17 -15.62
C ASP A 206 -11.47 -20.76 -15.02
N ARG A 207 -10.41 -20.86 -15.83
CA ARG A 207 -9.11 -21.35 -15.40
C ARG A 207 -8.50 -20.46 -14.33
N PHE A 208 -8.58 -19.13 -14.50
CA PHE A 208 -8.07 -18.17 -13.51
C PHE A 208 -8.75 -18.32 -12.15
N TYR A 209 -10.09 -18.36 -12.11
CA TYR A 209 -10.81 -18.58 -10.85
C TYR A 209 -10.52 -19.94 -10.24
N LYS A 210 -10.35 -20.98 -11.07
CA LYS A 210 -9.94 -22.29 -10.59
C LYS A 210 -8.56 -22.22 -9.92
N CYS A 211 -7.57 -21.59 -10.55
CA CYS A 211 -6.24 -21.42 -9.99
C CYS A 211 -6.26 -20.65 -8.66
N TRP A 212 -7.04 -19.58 -8.58
CA TRP A 212 -7.23 -18.82 -7.33
C TRP A 212 -7.85 -19.67 -6.22
N ASN A 213 -8.94 -20.39 -6.52
CA ASN A 213 -9.59 -21.27 -5.54
C ASN A 213 -8.70 -22.42 -5.05
N GLU A 214 -7.84 -22.93 -5.93
CA GLU A 214 -6.94 -24.04 -5.65
C GLU A 214 -5.62 -23.59 -5.02
N GLY A 215 -5.33 -22.29 -4.99
CA GLY A 215 -4.04 -21.77 -4.52
C GLY A 215 -2.88 -22.21 -5.42
N THR A 216 -3.10 -22.20 -6.73
CA THR A 216 -2.10 -22.62 -7.73
C THR A 216 -1.75 -21.48 -8.68
N GLY A 217 -0.64 -21.63 -9.41
CA GLY A 217 -0.13 -20.59 -10.30
C GLY A 217 0.28 -19.36 -9.50
N LEU A 218 -0.15 -18.16 -9.89
CA LEU A 218 0.14 -16.93 -9.13
C LEU A 218 -0.17 -17.03 -7.62
N PHE A 219 -1.22 -17.77 -7.27
CA PHE A 219 -1.76 -17.85 -5.91
C PHE A 219 -1.09 -18.92 -5.03
N ASP A 220 -0.08 -19.63 -5.55
CA ASP A 220 0.81 -20.46 -4.74
C ASP A 220 1.88 -19.64 -4.00
N SER A 221 1.99 -18.35 -4.34
CA SER A 221 3.04 -17.45 -3.93
C SER A 221 2.50 -16.28 -3.09
N ILE A 222 3.35 -15.67 -2.27
CA ILE A 222 2.98 -14.46 -1.52
C ILE A 222 2.91 -13.28 -2.48
N VAL A 223 1.72 -12.69 -2.60
CA VAL A 223 1.47 -11.50 -3.42
C VAL A 223 1.25 -10.29 -2.51
N ASP A 224 2.00 -9.21 -2.72
CA ASP A 224 1.81 -7.94 -2.03
C ASP A 224 0.70 -7.14 -2.72
N GLU A 225 0.87 -6.79 -4.01
CA GLU A 225 -0.12 -6.06 -4.79
C GLU A 225 -0.56 -6.84 -6.05
N LEU A 226 -1.87 -6.95 -6.26
CA LEU A 226 -2.47 -7.50 -7.47
C LEU A 226 -3.39 -6.47 -8.12
N ASP A 227 -3.16 -6.16 -9.40
CA ASP A 227 -3.96 -5.23 -10.19
C ASP A 227 -4.64 -5.97 -11.34
N LEU A 228 -5.96 -6.07 -11.31
CA LEU A 228 -6.77 -6.77 -12.30
C LEU A 228 -7.40 -5.76 -13.27
N SER A 229 -6.72 -5.54 -14.39
CA SER A 229 -7.19 -4.74 -15.53
C SER A 229 -8.07 -5.55 -16.48
N CYS A 230 -9.02 -6.29 -15.91
CA CYS A 230 -10.07 -7.00 -16.64
C CYS A 230 -11.40 -6.77 -15.93
N VAL A 231 -12.48 -6.63 -16.72
CA VAL A 231 -13.82 -6.42 -16.15
C VAL A 231 -14.36 -7.76 -15.67
N LEU A 232 -14.49 -7.94 -14.36
CA LEU A 232 -15.01 -9.16 -13.76
C LEU A 232 -16.51 -9.02 -13.42
N PRO A 233 -17.39 -9.95 -13.83
CA PRO A 233 -18.79 -9.95 -13.42
C PRO A 233 -18.89 -10.15 -11.89
N SER A 234 -19.51 -9.19 -11.21
CA SER A 234 -19.57 -9.15 -9.74
C SER A 234 -20.26 -10.36 -9.12
N ARG A 235 -21.31 -10.92 -9.73
CA ARG A 235 -22.01 -12.10 -9.20
C ARG A 235 -21.11 -13.33 -9.18
N ARG A 236 -20.33 -13.49 -10.24
CA ARG A 236 -19.37 -14.59 -10.33
C ARG A 236 -18.25 -14.40 -9.34
N LEU A 237 -17.63 -13.22 -9.30
CA LEU A 237 -16.57 -12.89 -8.36
C LEU A 237 -17.01 -13.13 -6.90
N LEU A 238 -18.24 -12.72 -6.56
CA LEU A 238 -18.80 -12.91 -5.22
C LEU A 238 -18.88 -14.38 -4.83
N ARG A 239 -19.31 -15.25 -5.75
CA ARG A 239 -19.35 -16.70 -5.52
C ARG A 239 -17.95 -17.25 -5.23
N GLU A 240 -16.99 -16.97 -6.10
CA GLU A 240 -15.62 -17.51 -5.96
C GLU A 240 -14.93 -16.99 -4.69
N MET A 241 -15.09 -15.71 -4.35
CA MET A 241 -14.50 -15.14 -3.13
C MET A 241 -15.16 -15.66 -1.86
N THR A 242 -16.46 -15.97 -1.91
CA THR A 242 -17.16 -16.62 -0.79
C THR A 242 -16.61 -18.03 -0.56
N ASP A 243 -16.37 -18.77 -1.64
CA ASP A 243 -15.77 -20.11 -1.57
C ASP A 243 -14.35 -20.07 -1.01
N ILE A 244 -13.51 -19.11 -1.44
CA ILE A 244 -12.17 -18.90 -0.89
C ILE A 244 -12.23 -18.52 0.60
N SER A 245 -13.12 -17.62 0.99
CA SER A 245 -13.33 -17.24 2.39
C SER A 245 -13.71 -18.42 3.26
N GLN A 246 -14.59 -19.31 2.76
CA GLN A 246 -14.94 -20.53 3.47
C GLN A 246 -13.76 -21.50 3.56
N ARG A 247 -12.97 -21.67 2.50
CA ARG A 247 -11.77 -22.52 2.51
C ARG A 247 -10.73 -22.04 3.53
N HIS A 248 -10.54 -20.73 3.67
CA HIS A 248 -9.69 -20.16 4.72
C HIS A 248 -10.21 -20.48 6.13
N LYS A 249 -11.54 -20.46 6.33
CA LYS A 249 -12.16 -20.88 7.60
C LYS A 249 -11.90 -22.36 7.91
N ASP A 250 -11.86 -23.18 6.87
CA ASP A 250 -11.59 -24.61 6.97
C ASP A 250 -10.07 -24.92 7.11
N GLY A 251 -9.22 -23.89 7.19
CA GLY A 251 -7.78 -24.03 7.41
C GLY A 251 -6.96 -24.35 6.15
N LYS A 252 -7.53 -24.17 4.95
CA LYS A 252 -6.75 -24.24 3.71
C LYS A 252 -5.89 -22.99 3.54
N ASP A 253 -4.65 -23.20 3.14
CA ASP A 253 -3.70 -22.12 2.87
C ASP A 253 -3.85 -21.69 1.40
N ILE A 254 -4.60 -20.63 1.16
CA ILE A 254 -4.73 -19.98 -0.14
C ILE A 254 -4.09 -18.61 0.03
N SER A 255 -3.09 -18.28 -0.78
CA SER A 255 -2.46 -16.97 -0.70
C SER A 255 -3.44 -15.90 -1.20
N MET A 256 -3.68 -14.88 -0.37
CA MET A 256 -4.44 -13.69 -0.77
C MET A 256 -3.48 -12.52 -0.90
N PRO A 257 -3.62 -11.67 -1.93
CA PRO A 257 -2.82 -10.47 -2.05
C PRO A 257 -3.05 -9.55 -0.86
N ARG A 258 -2.03 -8.81 -0.40
CA ARG A 258 -2.24 -7.79 0.64
C ARG A 258 -3.16 -6.67 0.11
N LYS A 259 -2.91 -6.24 -1.13
CA LYS A 259 -3.67 -5.21 -1.85
C LYS A 259 -4.24 -5.76 -3.15
N LEU A 260 -5.53 -5.52 -3.38
CA LEU A 260 -6.21 -5.86 -4.63
C LEU A 260 -6.80 -4.60 -5.28
N ARG A 261 -6.45 -4.37 -6.54
CA ARG A 261 -7.11 -3.40 -7.42
C ARG A 261 -7.91 -4.16 -8.47
N LEU A 262 -9.17 -3.77 -8.68
CA LEU A 262 -9.97 -4.39 -9.73
C LEU A 262 -11.07 -3.47 -10.26
N GLY A 263 -11.47 -3.71 -11.52
CA GLY A 263 -12.74 -3.24 -12.07
C GLY A 263 -13.78 -4.35 -12.10
N ILE A 264 -15.00 -4.06 -11.61
CA ILE A 264 -16.13 -5.01 -11.66
C ILE A 264 -17.21 -4.51 -12.61
N SER A 265 -17.85 -5.42 -13.33
CA SER A 265 -19.19 -5.16 -13.87
C SER A 265 -20.20 -5.54 -12.79
N GLU A 266 -20.79 -4.53 -12.16
CA GLU A 266 -21.72 -4.74 -11.06
C GLU A 266 -23.09 -5.25 -11.56
N GLU A 267 -23.55 -6.32 -10.92
CA GLU A 267 -24.84 -6.97 -11.11
C GLU A 267 -25.52 -6.97 -9.73
N ASP A 268 -26.83 -6.70 -9.68
CA ASP A 268 -27.65 -6.82 -8.46
C ASP A 268 -27.12 -6.09 -7.19
N HIS A 269 -26.39 -4.97 -7.34
CA HIS A 269 -25.76 -4.24 -6.23
C HIS A 269 -24.79 -5.10 -5.39
N ASN A 270 -24.07 -6.01 -6.04
CA ASN A 270 -23.16 -6.95 -5.39
C ASN A 270 -21.85 -6.33 -4.87
N SER A 271 -21.52 -5.06 -5.17
CA SER A 271 -20.29 -4.42 -4.66
C SER A 271 -20.22 -4.42 -3.14
N ILE A 272 -21.34 -4.19 -2.46
CA ILE A 272 -21.45 -4.17 -1.00
C ILE A 272 -21.12 -5.56 -0.43
N SER A 273 -21.72 -6.61 -0.97
CA SER A 273 -21.45 -8.00 -0.57
C SER A 273 -19.99 -8.41 -0.85
N LEU A 274 -19.42 -7.93 -1.97
CA LEU A 274 -18.00 -8.15 -2.28
C LEU A 274 -17.09 -7.50 -1.24
N ILE A 275 -17.37 -6.26 -0.83
CA ILE A 275 -16.61 -5.57 0.23
C ILE A 275 -16.67 -6.36 1.54
N GLU A 276 -17.83 -6.88 1.91
CA GLU A 276 -17.99 -7.71 3.11
C GLU A 276 -17.11 -8.97 3.05
N VAL A 277 -17.12 -9.69 1.93
CA VAL A 277 -16.30 -10.90 1.75
C VAL A 277 -14.80 -10.56 1.76
N PHE A 278 -14.39 -9.53 1.02
CA PHE A 278 -12.99 -9.09 0.95
C PHE A 278 -12.46 -8.54 2.28
N SER A 279 -13.32 -8.00 3.14
CA SER A 279 -12.90 -7.40 4.41
C SER A 279 -12.15 -8.36 5.34
N GLY A 280 -12.42 -9.66 5.23
CA GLY A 280 -11.73 -10.73 5.96
C GLY A 280 -10.53 -11.35 5.22
N LEU A 281 -10.35 -11.03 3.93
CA LEU A 281 -9.35 -11.64 3.07
C LEU A 281 -8.15 -10.72 2.81
N LEU A 282 -8.38 -9.40 2.69
CA LEU A 282 -7.41 -8.41 2.21
C LEU A 282 -7.13 -7.33 3.25
N GLU A 283 -5.98 -6.66 3.13
CA GLU A 283 -5.70 -5.42 3.89
C GLU A 283 -6.11 -4.16 3.12
N GLU A 284 -6.00 -4.18 1.79
CA GLU A 284 -6.36 -3.04 0.94
C GLU A 284 -7.20 -3.48 -0.26
N LEU A 285 -8.34 -2.81 -0.46
CA LEU A 285 -9.22 -3.02 -1.60
C LEU A 285 -9.46 -1.72 -2.36
N GLU A 286 -9.24 -1.76 -3.67
CA GLU A 286 -9.41 -0.61 -4.56
C GLU A 286 -10.25 -0.98 -5.78
N MET A 287 -11.52 -0.55 -5.75
CA MET A 287 -12.44 -0.67 -6.89
C MET A 287 -12.29 0.56 -7.78
N HIS A 288 -11.93 0.37 -9.05
CA HIS A 288 -11.70 1.46 -9.98
C HIS A 288 -12.48 1.28 -11.30
N HIS A 289 -12.62 2.37 -12.03
CA HIS A 289 -13.24 2.38 -13.36
C HIS A 289 -12.21 1.88 -14.39
N LEU A 290 -12.56 0.84 -15.15
CA LEU A 290 -11.77 0.40 -16.30
C LEU A 290 -12.27 1.09 -17.57
N THR A 291 -11.38 1.80 -18.26
CA THR A 291 -11.69 2.44 -19.53
C THR A 291 -11.71 1.37 -20.62
N GLU A 292 -12.89 1.01 -21.16
CA GLU A 292 -12.96 0.08 -22.27
C GLU A 292 -12.26 0.66 -23.53
N PRO A 293 -11.38 -0.11 -24.20
CA PRO A 293 -10.66 0.36 -25.39
C PRO A 293 -11.57 0.64 -26.61
N TYR A 294 -12.84 0.20 -26.58
CA TYR A 294 -13.78 0.33 -27.69
C TYR A 294 -15.04 1.12 -27.32
N GLY A 295 -14.86 2.38 -26.91
CA GLY A 295 -15.78 3.48 -27.27
C GLY A 295 -17.19 3.49 -26.69
N GLY A 296 -17.51 2.65 -25.70
CA GLY A 296 -18.76 2.73 -24.93
C GLY A 296 -18.48 3.04 -23.46
N GLN A 297 -18.78 4.26 -22.99
CA GLN A 297 -18.79 4.56 -21.55
C GLN A 297 -20.03 3.91 -20.90
N ARG A 298 -19.95 2.63 -20.54
CA ARG A 298 -20.92 2.01 -19.63
C ARG A 298 -20.39 2.15 -18.20
N SER A 299 -21.19 2.72 -17.30
CA SER A 299 -20.89 2.66 -15.87
C SER A 299 -20.80 1.21 -15.48
N LEU A 300 -19.64 0.86 -14.94
CA LEU A 300 -19.34 -0.47 -14.43
C LEU A 300 -19.98 -0.69 -13.04
N THR A 301 -20.40 0.39 -12.37
CA THR A 301 -21.08 0.36 -11.07
C THR A 301 -22.55 0.81 -11.18
N THR A 302 -23.41 0.16 -10.40
CA THR A 302 -24.84 0.47 -10.22
C THR A 302 -25.14 1.01 -8.83
N THR A 303 -24.24 0.80 -7.87
CA THR A 303 -24.40 1.20 -6.48
C THR A 303 -24.17 2.69 -6.31
N THR A 304 -25.20 3.37 -5.81
CA THR A 304 -25.22 4.81 -5.54
C THR A 304 -24.84 5.08 -4.08
N ILE A 305 -24.50 6.34 -3.76
CA ILE A 305 -24.21 6.80 -2.40
C ILE A 305 -25.33 6.40 -1.42
N HIS A 306 -26.59 6.60 -1.81
CA HIS A 306 -27.73 6.25 -0.98
C HIS A 306 -27.82 4.73 -0.74
N SER A 307 -27.67 3.92 -1.79
CA SER A 307 -27.72 2.46 -1.66
C SER A 307 -26.56 1.91 -0.81
N PHE A 308 -25.38 2.53 -0.88
CA PHE A 308 -24.20 2.15 -0.12
C PHE A 308 -24.38 2.41 1.38
N PHE A 309 -24.82 3.61 1.77
CA PHE A 309 -25.00 3.96 3.18
C PHE A 309 -26.31 3.43 3.81
N SER A 310 -27.31 3.07 3.01
CA SER A 310 -28.56 2.50 3.52
C SER A 310 -28.46 1.04 3.96
N ARG A 311 -27.43 0.32 3.51
CA ARG A 311 -27.20 -1.06 3.90
C ARG A 311 -26.27 -1.14 5.12
N SER A 312 -26.67 -1.92 6.11
CA SER A 312 -25.79 -2.29 7.21
C SER A 312 -24.75 -3.29 6.70
N LEU A 313 -23.50 -2.85 6.58
CA LEU A 313 -22.39 -3.73 6.22
C LEU A 313 -22.15 -4.76 7.33
N ASN A 314 -22.24 -6.03 6.98
CA ASN A 314 -22.00 -7.12 7.90
C ASN A 314 -20.51 -7.52 7.92
N TRP A 315 -19.74 -6.78 8.70
CA TRP A 315 -18.30 -7.04 8.91
C TRP A 315 -17.99 -8.37 9.61
N SER A 316 -18.98 -9.06 10.17
CA SER A 316 -18.77 -10.36 10.83
C SER A 316 -18.60 -11.54 9.86
N ILE A 317 -18.76 -11.32 8.56
CA ILE A 317 -18.67 -12.36 7.53
C ILE A 317 -17.20 -12.85 7.34
N GLY A 318 -16.20 -12.06 7.74
CA GLY A 318 -14.77 -12.38 7.66
C GLY A 318 -14.16 -12.96 8.95
N ASN A 319 -13.07 -13.73 8.82
CA ASN A 319 -12.23 -14.17 9.94
C ASN A 319 -11.41 -13.00 10.50
N GLY A 320 -12.07 -12.09 11.22
CA GLY A 320 -11.50 -10.83 11.66
C GLY A 320 -11.42 -9.79 10.54
N ASN A 321 -11.56 -8.51 10.90
CA ASN A 321 -11.43 -7.40 9.96
C ASN A 321 -9.94 -7.16 9.69
N LYS A 322 -9.45 -7.60 8.51
CA LYS A 322 -8.09 -7.32 8.05
C LYS A 322 -7.98 -6.01 7.28
N LEU A 323 -9.10 -5.56 6.71
CA LEU A 323 -9.16 -4.37 5.87
C LEU A 323 -8.75 -3.11 6.63
N LYS A 324 -7.73 -2.43 6.10
CA LYS A 324 -7.19 -1.14 6.57
C LYS A 324 -7.48 -0.02 5.58
N SER A 325 -7.49 -0.32 4.28
CA SER A 325 -7.77 0.68 3.23
C SER A 325 -8.89 0.23 2.32
N LEU A 326 -9.85 1.11 2.08
CA LEU A 326 -10.97 0.87 1.17
C LEU A 326 -11.09 2.03 0.18
N ASN A 327 -11.11 1.73 -1.12
CA ASN A 327 -11.54 2.64 -2.18
C ASN A 327 -12.72 2.02 -2.94
N VAL A 328 -13.86 2.70 -2.94
CA VAL A 328 -15.10 2.24 -3.59
C VAL A 328 -15.51 3.19 -4.70
N LEU A 329 -15.96 2.62 -5.82
CA LEU A 329 -16.52 3.36 -6.95
C LEU A 329 -18.06 3.37 -6.87
N LEU A 330 -18.66 4.54 -6.76
CA LEU A 330 -20.11 4.72 -6.63
C LEU A 330 -20.68 5.53 -7.80
N LYS A 331 -21.84 5.11 -8.30
CA LYS A 331 -22.58 5.81 -9.36
C LYS A 331 -23.25 7.08 -8.83
N VAL A 332 -23.20 8.15 -9.61
CA VAL A 332 -23.99 9.37 -9.39
C VAL A 332 -25.36 9.27 -10.08
N GLU A 333 -26.43 9.64 -9.38
CA GLU A 333 -27.80 9.51 -9.89
C GLU A 333 -28.18 10.61 -10.91
N GLU A 334 -28.80 10.22 -12.04
CA GLU A 334 -29.11 11.10 -13.17
C GLU A 334 -30.21 12.15 -12.90
N SER A 335 -31.03 12.01 -11.84
CA SER A 335 -32.15 12.92 -11.58
C SER A 335 -32.45 13.13 -10.10
N PHE A 336 -32.39 14.37 -9.63
CA PHE A 336 -33.10 14.86 -8.45
C PHE A 336 -33.86 16.13 -8.82
N ALA A 337 -34.94 15.99 -9.60
CA ALA A 337 -35.74 17.15 -9.99
C ALA A 337 -36.63 17.69 -8.85
N ASN A 338 -36.78 17.00 -7.70
CA ASN A 338 -37.65 17.50 -6.61
C ASN A 338 -37.37 16.94 -5.21
N THR A 339 -36.18 16.39 -4.98
CA THR A 339 -35.77 16.02 -3.63
C THR A 339 -34.32 16.46 -3.48
N LYS A 340 -34.06 17.50 -2.68
CA LYS A 340 -32.97 17.41 -1.72
C LYS A 340 -33.28 16.17 -0.87
N GLY A 341 -32.99 15.00 -1.44
CA GLY A 341 -33.29 13.69 -0.91
C GLY A 341 -32.46 13.56 0.33
N SER A 342 -33.02 14.04 1.43
CA SER A 342 -32.35 14.07 2.70
C SER A 342 -32.03 12.61 3.02
N LEU A 343 -30.74 12.33 3.20
CA LEU A 343 -30.29 11.11 3.83
C LEU A 343 -30.73 11.06 5.31
N ASP A 344 -31.57 12.00 5.80
CA ASP A 344 -32.10 12.00 7.17
C ASP A 344 -33.06 10.82 7.43
N GLY A 345 -33.53 10.13 6.37
CA GLY A 345 -34.21 8.85 6.49
C GLY A 345 -33.27 7.66 6.71
N LEU A 346 -31.95 7.83 6.49
CA LEU A 346 -30.96 6.84 6.87
C LEU A 346 -30.77 6.94 8.38
N ASN A 347 -31.11 5.85 9.06
CA ASN A 347 -30.87 5.69 10.48
C ASN A 347 -29.35 5.48 10.70
N LEU A 348 -28.56 6.53 10.44
CA LEU A 348 -27.12 6.61 10.65
C LEU A 348 -26.77 6.75 12.14
N ASP A 349 -27.79 6.81 13.02
CA ASP A 349 -27.69 6.60 14.46
C ASP A 349 -27.32 5.14 14.73
N HIS A 350 -26.11 4.76 14.34
CA HIS A 350 -25.43 3.55 14.79
C HIS A 350 -24.95 3.78 16.24
N ASN A 351 -25.89 4.04 17.15
CA ASN A 351 -25.70 3.96 18.61
C ASN A 351 -25.42 2.53 19.08
N ASP A 352 -25.62 1.55 18.19
CA ASP A 352 -25.17 0.19 18.39
C ASP A 352 -23.66 0.14 18.15
N LYS A 353 -22.91 -0.18 19.20
CA LYS A 353 -21.45 -0.41 19.28
C LYS A 353 -20.94 -1.53 18.36
N ARG A 354 -21.42 -1.62 17.13
CA ARG A 354 -21.13 -2.67 16.16
C ARG A 354 -19.86 -2.28 15.41
N HIS A 355 -18.77 -2.93 15.82
CA HIS A 355 -17.54 -3.16 15.05
C HIS A 355 -17.21 -2.08 14.01
N LEU A 356 -16.80 -0.89 14.49
CA LEU A 356 -16.12 0.07 13.63
C LEU A 356 -14.96 -0.64 12.94
N LEU A 357 -14.90 -0.59 11.62
CA LEU A 357 -13.65 -0.86 10.94
C LEU A 357 -12.72 0.28 11.33
N ASN A 358 -11.63 -0.02 12.03
CA ASN A 358 -10.58 0.97 12.24
C ASN A 358 -9.78 1.09 10.94
N LEU A 359 -10.41 1.65 9.89
CA LEU A 359 -9.75 1.90 8.62
C LEU A 359 -8.67 2.97 8.84
N GLU A 360 -7.54 2.78 8.18
CA GLU A 360 -6.49 3.78 8.06
C GLU A 360 -6.82 4.77 6.93
N LYS A 361 -7.49 4.28 5.87
CA LYS A 361 -7.88 5.08 4.71
C LYS A 361 -9.24 4.65 4.16
N PHE A 362 -10.09 5.62 3.83
CA PHE A 362 -11.36 5.39 3.16
C PHE A 362 -11.60 6.44 2.07
N THR A 363 -11.60 5.96 0.82
CA THR A 363 -11.88 6.75 -0.38
C THR A 363 -13.21 6.33 -0.99
N ILE A 364 -14.04 7.32 -1.34
CA ILE A 364 -15.18 7.14 -2.24
C ILE A 364 -14.83 7.86 -3.54
N THR A 365 -14.89 7.14 -4.66
CA THR A 365 -14.74 7.70 -6.00
C THR A 365 -16.13 7.77 -6.64
N LEU A 366 -16.57 8.96 -7.03
CA LEU A 366 -17.86 9.19 -7.66
C LEU A 366 -17.74 9.13 -9.19
N ASP A 367 -18.54 8.28 -9.83
CA ASP A 367 -18.55 8.07 -11.28
C ASP A 367 -19.57 8.98 -11.97
N PHE A 368 -19.07 9.93 -12.78
CA PHE A 368 -19.84 10.89 -13.57
C PHE A 368 -19.87 10.55 -15.08
N HIS A 369 -19.29 9.42 -15.52
CA HIS A 369 -19.17 9.13 -16.95
C HIS A 369 -20.52 9.10 -17.69
N GLN A 370 -21.59 8.65 -17.01
CA GLN A 370 -22.94 8.56 -17.57
C GLN A 370 -23.72 9.87 -17.59
N LEU A 371 -23.21 10.95 -16.98
CA LEU A 371 -23.93 12.23 -16.99
C LEU A 371 -23.74 12.98 -18.32
N PRO A 372 -24.72 13.81 -18.73
CA PRO A 372 -24.57 14.73 -19.85
C PRO A 372 -23.36 15.66 -19.66
N THR A 373 -22.70 16.05 -20.75
CA THR A 373 -21.50 16.92 -20.70
C THR A 373 -21.74 18.24 -19.97
N SER A 374 -22.93 18.81 -20.05
CA SER A 374 -23.30 20.04 -19.32
C SER A 374 -23.34 19.88 -17.80
N GLN A 375 -23.25 18.66 -17.28
CA GLN A 375 -23.29 18.30 -15.86
C GLN A 375 -21.95 17.75 -15.36
N LYS A 376 -20.91 17.77 -16.20
CA LYS A 376 -19.55 17.34 -15.86
C LYS A 376 -18.66 18.48 -15.34
N SER A 377 -19.18 19.71 -15.31
CA SER A 377 -18.52 20.86 -14.69
C SER A 377 -18.55 20.77 -13.17
N LEU A 378 -17.68 21.53 -12.49
CA LEU A 378 -17.62 21.57 -11.03
C LEU A 378 -18.98 21.95 -10.41
N GLU A 379 -19.66 22.96 -10.95
CA GLU A 379 -20.99 23.36 -10.45
C GLU A 379 -22.03 22.24 -10.66
N GLY A 380 -22.02 21.61 -11.83
CA GLY A 380 -22.91 20.49 -12.14
C GLY A 380 -22.70 19.29 -11.22
N VAL A 381 -21.45 19.03 -10.81
CA VAL A 381 -21.11 17.99 -9.83
C VAL A 381 -21.66 18.33 -8.45
N LEU A 382 -21.41 19.56 -7.96
CA LEU A 382 -21.82 19.99 -6.62
C LEU A 382 -23.35 20.01 -6.44
N ASP A 383 -24.10 20.30 -7.50
CA ASP A 383 -25.57 20.29 -7.46
C ASP A 383 -26.19 18.88 -7.38
N ARG A 384 -25.39 17.82 -7.65
CA ARG A 384 -25.88 16.44 -7.78
C ARG A 384 -25.47 15.53 -6.63
N ILE A 385 -24.45 15.90 -5.88
CA ILE A 385 -24.05 15.13 -4.71
C ILE A 385 -25.07 15.33 -3.57
N PRO A 386 -25.33 14.28 -2.77
CA PRO A 386 -26.05 14.43 -1.52
C PRO A 386 -25.36 15.43 -0.59
N ASP A 387 -26.08 15.89 0.43
CA ASP A 387 -25.52 16.79 1.45
C ASP A 387 -24.20 16.23 2.02
N MET A 388 -23.15 17.03 1.94
CA MET A 388 -21.80 16.64 2.33
C MET A 388 -21.75 16.22 3.80
N SER A 389 -22.57 16.83 4.65
CA SER A 389 -22.68 16.46 6.06
C SER A 389 -23.12 15.00 6.24
N GLN A 390 -24.00 14.50 5.37
CA GLN A 390 -24.51 13.13 5.41
C GLN A 390 -23.49 12.13 4.86
N ILE A 391 -22.78 12.50 3.78
CA ILE A 391 -21.65 11.72 3.28
C ILE A 391 -20.59 11.58 4.36
N ALA A 392 -20.24 12.69 5.05
CA ALA A 392 -19.30 12.69 6.15
C ALA A 392 -19.74 11.77 7.30
N LYS A 393 -21.01 11.83 7.72
CA LYS A 393 -21.56 10.91 8.75
C LYS A 393 -21.45 9.44 8.32
N GLY A 394 -21.84 9.11 7.09
CA GLY A 394 -21.75 7.75 6.56
C GLY A 394 -20.31 7.24 6.50
N MET A 395 -19.37 8.08 6.06
CA MET A 395 -17.95 7.72 6.02
C MET A 395 -17.35 7.56 7.42
N ILE A 396 -17.71 8.42 8.37
CA ILE A 396 -17.29 8.31 9.78
C ILE A 396 -17.82 7.03 10.41
N ALA A 397 -19.08 6.69 10.15
CA ALA A 397 -19.71 5.48 10.67
C ALA A 397 -19.00 4.19 10.20
N ILE A 398 -18.47 4.18 8.99
CA ILE A 398 -17.75 3.03 8.44
C ILE A 398 -16.28 3.02 8.88
N GLY A 399 -15.56 4.12 8.66
CA GLY A 399 -14.09 4.16 8.81
C GLY A 399 -13.57 4.53 10.21
N GLY A 400 -14.40 5.14 11.07
CA GLY A 400 -13.99 5.55 12.41
C GLY A 400 -13.06 6.78 12.48
N THR A 401 -12.84 7.31 13.68
CA THR A 401 -12.19 8.62 13.89
C THR A 401 -10.69 8.68 13.54
N GLY A 402 -10.02 7.54 13.32
CA GLY A 402 -8.60 7.47 12.97
C GLY A 402 -8.30 7.41 11.47
N CYS A 403 -9.35 7.45 10.63
CA CYS A 403 -9.26 7.21 9.20
C CYS A 403 -8.92 8.48 8.40
N VAL A 404 -8.12 8.33 7.35
CA VAL A 404 -7.91 9.36 6.32
C VAL A 404 -9.00 9.24 5.26
N TYR A 405 -9.84 10.26 5.17
CA TYR A 405 -10.97 10.29 4.25
C TYR A 405 -10.67 11.07 2.97
N THR A 406 -11.15 10.55 1.84
CA THR A 406 -11.03 11.20 0.53
C THR A 406 -12.32 10.99 -0.26
N LEU A 407 -12.78 12.04 -0.94
CA LEU A 407 -13.91 11.99 -1.86
C LEU A 407 -13.42 12.47 -3.23
N ASP A 408 -13.24 11.52 -4.14
CA ASP A 408 -12.73 11.74 -5.48
C ASP A 408 -13.86 11.68 -6.52
N ALA A 409 -13.57 12.16 -7.72
CA ALA A 409 -14.49 12.13 -8.85
C ALA A 409 -13.77 11.57 -10.09
N THR A 410 -14.51 10.86 -10.93
CA THR A 410 -14.05 10.41 -12.24
C THR A 410 -15.10 10.67 -13.32
N GLY A 411 -14.64 10.98 -14.53
CA GLY A 411 -15.53 11.23 -15.67
C GLY A 411 -16.11 12.65 -15.72
N THR A 412 -15.46 13.60 -15.04
CA THR A 412 -15.73 15.04 -15.05
C THR A 412 -14.81 15.78 -16.02
N ASP A 413 -15.02 17.09 -16.20
CA ASP A 413 -14.13 17.92 -17.04
C ASP A 413 -12.71 18.06 -16.45
N ASN A 414 -12.58 17.99 -15.11
CA ASN A 414 -11.31 18.05 -14.39
C ASN A 414 -11.36 17.24 -13.08
N ASP A 415 -11.21 15.92 -13.19
CA ASP A 415 -11.32 14.96 -12.08
C ASP A 415 -10.47 15.36 -10.86
N LYS A 416 -9.24 15.84 -11.09
CA LYS A 416 -8.31 16.21 -10.03
C LYS A 416 -8.76 17.44 -9.24
N GLU A 417 -9.26 18.46 -9.94
CA GLU A 417 -9.74 19.69 -9.29
C GLU A 417 -11.04 19.45 -8.54
N VAL A 418 -11.98 18.74 -9.17
CA VAL A 418 -13.25 18.36 -8.54
C VAL A 418 -13.00 17.51 -7.29
N GLY A 419 -12.20 16.45 -7.38
CA GLY A 419 -11.86 15.60 -6.24
C GLY A 419 -11.19 16.37 -5.09
N LYS A 420 -10.33 17.34 -5.41
CA LYS A 420 -9.73 18.22 -4.40
C LYS A 420 -10.78 19.05 -3.67
N VAL A 421 -11.68 19.72 -4.39
CA VAL A 421 -12.75 20.55 -3.80
C VAL A 421 -13.70 19.72 -2.95
N LEU A 422 -14.11 18.54 -3.44
CA LEU A 422 -14.96 17.61 -2.71
C LEU A 422 -14.29 17.13 -1.41
N THR A 423 -13.02 16.74 -1.49
CA THR A 423 -12.25 16.29 -0.33
C THR A 423 -12.04 17.42 0.70
N GLU A 424 -11.77 18.65 0.26
CA GLU A 424 -11.64 19.80 1.16
C GLU A 424 -12.98 20.11 1.86
N THR A 425 -14.09 20.08 1.13
CA THR A 425 -15.44 20.31 1.68
C THR A 425 -15.82 19.20 2.68
N LEU A 426 -15.54 17.93 2.34
CA LEU A 426 -15.74 16.79 3.22
C LEU A 426 -14.99 16.97 4.55
N LYS A 427 -13.72 17.37 4.49
CA LYS A 427 -12.89 17.58 5.69
C LYS A 427 -13.47 18.66 6.60
N VAL A 428 -14.01 19.75 6.04
CA VAL A 428 -14.67 20.80 6.83
C VAL A 428 -15.89 20.24 7.58
N GLU A 429 -16.74 19.47 6.90
CA GLU A 429 -17.92 18.86 7.53
C GLU A 429 -17.55 17.80 8.57
N MET A 430 -16.53 16.97 8.31
CA MET A 430 -16.04 16.00 9.29
C MET A 430 -15.51 16.67 10.56
N MET A 431 -14.73 17.73 10.41
CA MET A 431 -14.24 18.51 11.56
C MET A 431 -15.40 19.11 12.35
N ARG A 432 -16.44 19.61 11.68
CA ARG A 432 -17.65 20.11 12.33
C ARG A 432 -18.35 19.00 13.12
N LEU A 433 -18.56 17.82 12.53
CA LEU A 433 -19.18 16.68 13.19
C LEU A 433 -18.39 16.21 14.43
N TRP A 434 -17.06 16.27 14.39
CA TRP A 434 -16.20 15.95 15.53
C TRP A 434 -16.22 17.00 16.64
N VAL A 435 -16.43 18.28 16.29
CA VAL A 435 -16.57 19.37 17.27
C VAL A 435 -17.96 19.34 17.92
N ASP A 436 -19.00 19.08 17.13
CA ASP A 436 -20.39 19.07 17.56
C ASP A 436 -20.79 17.77 18.29
N SER A 437 -20.05 16.68 18.07
CA SER A 437 -20.13 15.44 18.84
C SER A 437 -18.99 15.41 19.85
N PRO A 438 -19.14 15.96 21.07
CA PRO A 438 -18.12 15.85 22.10
C PRO A 438 -17.93 14.36 22.39
N ALA A 439 -16.88 13.79 21.79
CA ALA A 439 -16.49 12.45 22.09
C ALA A 439 -16.21 12.39 23.60
N GLU A 440 -16.78 11.40 24.29
CA GLU A 440 -16.40 11.00 25.65
C GLU A 440 -14.96 10.43 25.66
N ILE A 441 -14.02 11.09 24.99
CA ILE A 441 -12.60 10.76 24.96
C ILE A 441 -11.98 11.37 26.21
N GLY A 442 -12.10 10.63 27.31
CA GLY A 442 -10.94 10.25 28.11
C GLY A 442 -10.09 11.35 28.72
N TRP A 443 -10.66 12.46 29.20
CA TRP A 443 -10.10 13.22 30.32
C TRP A 443 -11.24 13.54 31.28
N GLU A 444 -11.69 12.53 32.04
CA GLU A 444 -12.31 12.82 33.33
C GLU A 444 -11.28 13.63 34.12
N ARG A 445 -11.52 14.94 34.26
CA ARG A 445 -10.93 15.73 35.32
C ARG A 445 -11.12 14.93 36.59
N ALA A 446 -10.04 14.41 37.16
CA ALA A 446 -10.01 13.91 38.52
C ALA A 446 -10.60 15.00 39.42
N LYS A 447 -11.91 14.93 39.67
CA LYS A 447 -12.57 15.73 40.69
C LYS A 447 -11.90 15.31 41.98
N ARG A 448 -11.09 16.21 42.52
CA ARG A 448 -10.61 16.14 43.90
C ARG A 448 -11.82 15.77 44.76
N LYS A 449 -11.80 14.59 45.36
CA LYS A 449 -12.58 14.32 46.56
C LYS A 449 -11.95 15.17 47.66
N GLU A 450 -12.47 16.37 47.83
CA GLU A 450 -12.40 17.02 49.13
C GLU A 450 -13.46 16.37 50.01
N ASN A 451 -13.00 15.56 50.95
CA ASN A 451 -13.65 15.30 52.23
C ASN A 451 -12.64 15.68 53.32
#